data_AF-A0A962YHI1-F1
#
_entry.id   AF-A0A962YHI1-F1
#
_cell.length_a   1.000
_cell.length_b   1.000
_cell.length_c   1.000
_cell.angle_alpha   90.00
_cell.angle_beta   90.00
_cell.angle_gamma   90.00
#
_symmetry.space_group_name_H-M   'P 1'
#
loop_
_entity.id
_entity.type
_entity.pdbx_description
1 polymer ?
#
loop_
_entity_poly.entity_id
_entity_poly.type
_entity_poly.pdbx_seq_one_letter_code
_entity_poly.pdbx_strand_id
1 'polypeptide(L)'
;IGKNVHLSGGVGIGGVLEPLQAGPTIIEDDCFIGARSEVVEGVVIERGSVLSMGVYIGQSTKIYNRMTGEISYGRVPAGSVVVSGSLPADDGSHSLYCAVIIKQVDDKTRSKVGLNELLRD
;
A
#
# COMPACT_ATOMS: atom_id res chain seq x y z
N ILE A 1 -7.99 -1.11 -11.95
CA ILE A 1 -8.30 -2.16 -10.96
C ILE A 1 -8.15 -3.50 -11.65
N GLY A 2 -7.33 -4.40 -11.09
CA GLY A 2 -7.06 -5.74 -11.63
C GLY A 2 -8.13 -6.77 -11.28
N LYS A 3 -7.89 -8.01 -11.69
CA LYS A 3 -8.76 -9.17 -11.42
C LYS A 3 -8.65 -9.58 -9.97
N ASN A 4 -9.74 -10.10 -9.39
CA ASN A 4 -9.81 -10.59 -8.01
C ASN A 4 -9.35 -9.59 -6.93
N VAL A 5 -9.34 -8.29 -7.25
CA VAL A 5 -9.03 -7.26 -6.27
C VAL A 5 -10.19 -7.17 -5.28
N HIS A 6 -9.86 -7.11 -4.00
CA HIS A 6 -10.82 -6.82 -2.94
C HIS A 6 -10.62 -5.37 -2.47
N LEU A 7 -11.56 -4.50 -2.81
CA LEU A 7 -11.65 -3.16 -2.22
C LEU A 7 -12.65 -3.22 -1.07
N SER A 8 -12.16 -3.15 0.17
CA SER A 8 -13.02 -3.19 1.35
C SER A 8 -13.90 -1.92 1.48
N GLY A 9 -14.80 -1.93 2.46
CA GLY A 9 -15.74 -0.83 2.68
C GLY A 9 -15.06 0.54 2.84
N GLY A 10 -15.49 1.51 2.03
CA GLY A 10 -15.02 2.89 2.09
C GLY A 10 -13.58 3.09 1.62
N VAL A 11 -13.06 2.20 0.77
CA VAL A 11 -11.78 2.41 0.08
C VAL A 11 -11.93 3.46 -1.02
N GLY A 12 -11.02 4.45 -1.02
CA GLY A 12 -10.92 5.46 -2.07
C GLY A 12 -9.84 5.09 -3.09
N ILE A 13 -10.18 5.12 -4.38
CA ILE A 13 -9.20 5.02 -5.48
C ILE A 13 -9.28 6.30 -6.29
N GLY A 14 -8.22 7.10 -6.24
CA GLY A 14 -8.17 8.42 -6.87
C GLY A 14 -8.18 8.32 -8.39
N GLY A 15 -9.10 9.04 -9.02
CA GLY A 15 -9.09 9.26 -10.46
C GLY A 15 -7.96 10.20 -10.87
N VAL A 16 -7.42 10.00 -12.08
CA VAL A 16 -6.45 10.89 -12.70
C VAL A 16 -6.96 11.18 -14.10
N LEU A 17 -7.27 12.46 -14.35
CA LEU A 17 -7.70 12.95 -15.66
C LEU A 17 -6.65 13.85 -16.28
N GLU A 18 -6.08 14.73 -15.46
CA GLU A 18 -4.99 15.62 -15.83
C GLU A 18 -3.82 15.45 -14.85
N PRO A 19 -2.58 15.67 -15.31
CA PRO A 19 -2.21 16.00 -16.68
C PRO A 19 -2.22 14.77 -17.61
N LEU A 20 -2.31 14.97 -18.94
CA LEU A 20 -2.49 13.89 -19.93
C LEU A 20 -1.39 12.81 -19.89
N GLN A 21 -0.18 13.16 -19.48
CA GLN A 21 0.95 12.24 -19.34
C GLN A 21 0.91 11.43 -18.04
N ALA A 22 0.04 11.77 -17.09
CA ALA A 22 -0.05 11.06 -15.82
C ALA A 22 -0.79 9.73 -16.02
N GLY A 23 -0.18 8.65 -15.52
CA GLY A 23 -0.85 7.36 -15.45
C GLY A 23 -1.99 7.40 -14.42
N PRO A 24 -3.06 6.61 -14.63
CA PRO A 24 -4.10 6.46 -13.62
C PRO A 24 -3.58 5.74 -12.38
N THR A 25 -4.32 5.82 -11.28
CA THR A 25 -4.06 4.96 -10.12
C THR A 25 -4.30 3.50 -10.49
N ILE A 26 -3.31 2.64 -10.26
CA ILE A 26 -3.34 1.23 -10.67
C ILE A 26 -3.32 0.36 -9.42
N ILE A 27 -4.34 -0.49 -9.30
CA ILE A 27 -4.35 -1.62 -8.38
C ILE A 27 -4.27 -2.87 -9.26
N GLU A 28 -3.18 -3.62 -9.18
CA GLU A 28 -2.95 -4.82 -9.98
C GLU A 28 -3.74 -6.03 -9.44
N ASP A 29 -3.62 -7.16 -10.15
CA ASP A 29 -4.36 -8.38 -9.86
C ASP A 29 -4.17 -8.87 -8.43
N ASP A 30 -5.25 -9.43 -7.90
CA ASP A 30 -5.34 -10.10 -6.62
C ASP A 30 -5.00 -9.20 -5.41
N CYS A 31 -4.87 -7.89 -5.54
CA CYS A 31 -4.60 -7.05 -4.36
C CYS A 31 -5.77 -7.06 -3.35
N PHE A 32 -5.44 -6.98 -2.06
CA PHE A 32 -6.41 -6.69 -0.99
C PHE A 32 -6.17 -5.29 -0.46
N ILE A 33 -7.21 -4.44 -0.46
CA ILE A 33 -7.15 -3.08 0.08
C ILE A 33 -8.12 -2.98 1.24
N GLY A 34 -7.58 -2.88 2.45
CA GLY A 34 -8.33 -2.84 3.70
C GLY A 34 -9.23 -1.62 3.83
N ALA A 35 -10.25 -1.74 4.67
CA ALA A 35 -11.29 -0.72 4.82
C ALA A 35 -10.70 0.67 5.16
N ARG A 36 -11.33 1.72 4.64
CA ARG A 36 -10.94 3.13 4.85
C ARG A 36 -9.54 3.49 4.37
N SER A 37 -8.91 2.66 3.54
CA SER A 37 -7.66 3.01 2.87
C SER A 37 -7.92 3.87 1.64
N GLU A 38 -6.92 4.64 1.22
CA GLU A 38 -7.01 5.53 0.05
C GLU A 38 -5.72 5.43 -0.77
N VAL A 39 -5.85 5.21 -2.09
CA VAL A 39 -4.73 5.16 -3.02
C VAL A 39 -5.01 6.13 -4.16
N VAL A 40 -4.15 7.12 -4.37
CA VAL A 40 -4.45 8.28 -5.23
C VAL A 40 -3.28 8.68 -6.13
N GLU A 41 -3.48 9.68 -6.99
CA GLU A 41 -2.41 10.38 -7.71
C GLU A 41 -1.54 9.50 -8.62
N GLY A 42 -2.10 8.43 -9.19
CA GLY A 42 -1.35 7.56 -10.10
C GLY A 42 -0.43 6.57 -9.39
N VAL A 43 -0.59 6.39 -8.08
CA VAL A 43 0.13 5.35 -7.32
C VAL A 43 -0.19 3.97 -7.90
N VAL A 44 0.84 3.11 -7.93
CA VAL A 44 0.72 1.72 -8.37
C VAL A 44 0.86 0.78 -7.19
N ILE A 45 -0.16 -0.06 -6.96
CA ILE A 45 -0.11 -1.17 -6.01
C ILE A 45 0.03 -2.45 -6.82
N GLU A 46 1.24 -3.03 -6.79
CA GLU A 46 1.57 -4.21 -7.59
C GLU A 46 0.93 -5.49 -7.07
N ARG A 47 0.86 -6.48 -7.97
CA ARG A 47 0.12 -7.73 -7.83
C ARG A 47 0.24 -8.36 -6.45
N GLY A 48 -0.91 -8.78 -5.93
CA GLY A 48 -1.01 -9.55 -4.69
C GLY A 48 -0.59 -8.84 -3.41
N SER A 49 -0.39 -7.53 -3.45
CA SER A 49 -0.15 -6.74 -2.25
C SER A 49 -1.38 -6.69 -1.35
N VAL A 50 -1.14 -6.55 -0.05
CA VAL A 50 -2.15 -6.47 1.00
C VAL A 50 -1.95 -5.16 1.75
N LEU A 51 -2.87 -4.22 1.60
CA LEU A 51 -2.93 -3.03 2.44
C LEU A 51 -3.90 -3.32 3.60
N SER A 52 -3.46 -3.02 4.82
CA SER A 52 -4.32 -3.04 6.01
C SER A 52 -5.38 -1.92 5.95
N MET A 53 -6.15 -1.77 7.01
CA MET A 53 -7.11 -0.68 7.15
C MET A 53 -6.40 0.67 7.34
N GLY A 54 -7.01 1.73 6.80
CA GLY A 54 -6.58 3.12 7.03
C GLY A 54 -5.19 3.45 6.48
N VAL A 55 -4.78 2.81 5.39
CA VAL A 55 -3.52 3.08 4.66
C VAL A 55 -3.78 4.12 3.58
N TYR A 56 -3.08 5.24 3.62
CA TYR A 56 -3.29 6.40 2.74
C TYR A 56 -2.03 6.65 1.89
N ILE A 57 -2.08 6.41 0.58
CA ILE A 57 -0.91 6.51 -0.30
C ILE A 57 -1.21 7.44 -1.48
N GLY A 58 -0.55 8.59 -1.51
CA GLY A 58 -0.40 9.45 -2.68
C GLY A 58 1.07 9.53 -3.11
N GLN A 59 1.39 10.39 -4.08
CA GLN A 59 2.75 10.58 -4.58
C GLN A 59 3.69 11.19 -3.52
N SER A 60 3.16 11.92 -2.54
CA SER A 60 3.93 12.49 -1.43
C SER A 60 4.04 11.57 -0.20
N THR A 61 3.31 10.44 -0.18
CA THR A 61 3.35 9.53 0.97
C THR A 61 4.66 8.75 0.96
N LYS A 62 5.43 8.85 2.05
CA LYS A 62 6.58 7.98 2.29
C LYS A 62 6.12 6.53 2.42
N ILE A 63 6.69 5.64 1.62
CA ILE A 63 6.52 4.19 1.73
C ILE A 63 7.83 3.63 2.31
N TYR A 64 7.81 3.29 3.59
CA TYR A 64 8.97 2.80 4.32
C TYR A 64 9.00 1.28 4.33
N ASN A 65 10.09 0.67 3.87
CA ASN A 65 10.30 -0.77 3.98
C ASN A 65 11.06 -1.10 5.27
N ARG A 66 10.39 -1.70 6.26
CA ARG A 66 11.02 -1.98 7.56
C ARG A 66 12.15 -3.01 7.48
N MET A 67 12.17 -3.84 6.43
CA MET A 67 13.17 -4.87 6.25
C MET A 67 14.49 -4.30 5.71
N THR A 68 14.41 -3.28 4.84
CA THR A 68 15.58 -2.72 4.16
C THR A 68 15.98 -1.34 4.68
N GLY A 69 15.08 -0.64 5.38
CA GLY A 69 15.26 0.75 5.79
C GLY A 69 15.03 1.76 4.65
N GLU A 70 14.66 1.31 3.45
CA GLU A 70 14.45 2.18 2.28
C GLU A 70 13.14 2.94 2.36
N ILE A 71 13.15 4.19 1.88
CA ILE A 71 11.96 5.01 1.68
C ILE A 71 11.77 5.20 0.18
N SER A 72 10.60 4.81 -0.33
CA SER A 72 10.18 4.99 -1.71
C SER A 72 8.84 5.75 -1.78
N TYR A 73 8.40 6.04 -3.00
CA TYR A 73 7.19 6.83 -3.29
C TYR A 73 6.49 6.28 -4.53
N GLY A 74 5.17 6.47 -4.62
CA GLY A 74 4.40 6.23 -5.86
C GLY A 74 4.15 4.76 -6.23
N ARG A 75 4.83 3.80 -5.59
CA ARG A 75 4.71 2.38 -5.94
C ARG A 75 4.89 1.47 -4.73
N VAL A 76 3.96 0.54 -4.54
CA VAL A 76 4.06 -0.57 -3.60
C VAL A 76 4.45 -1.84 -4.36
N PRO A 77 5.62 -2.46 -4.08
CA PRO A 77 6.10 -3.65 -4.79
C PRO A 77 5.19 -4.87 -4.61
N ALA A 78 5.24 -5.80 -5.56
CA ALA A 78 4.39 -7.00 -5.56
C ALA A 78 4.52 -7.82 -4.27
N GLY A 79 3.39 -8.36 -3.79
CA GLY A 79 3.34 -9.17 -2.58
C GLY A 79 3.64 -8.42 -1.29
N SER A 80 3.66 -7.08 -1.30
CA SER A 80 3.91 -6.29 -0.09
C SER A 80 2.72 -6.38 0.87
N VAL A 81 3.00 -6.56 2.16
CA VAL A 81 2.02 -6.35 3.23
C VAL A 81 2.31 -4.99 3.85
N VAL A 82 1.33 -4.09 3.78
CA VAL A 82 1.48 -2.67 4.11
C VAL A 82 0.51 -2.29 5.23
N VAL A 83 1.04 -1.61 6.24
CA VAL A 83 0.26 -1.05 7.35
C VAL A 83 0.50 0.44 7.47
N SER A 84 -0.40 1.15 8.14
CA SER A 84 -0.16 2.53 8.53
C SER A 84 0.86 2.60 9.66
N GLY A 85 1.76 3.57 9.57
CA GLY A 85 2.77 3.81 10.59
C GLY A 85 3.20 5.28 10.60
N SER A 86 4.32 5.52 11.26
CA SER A 86 4.91 6.84 11.33
C SER A 86 6.43 6.76 11.38
N LEU A 87 7.10 7.71 10.75
CA LEU A 87 8.54 7.91 10.91
C LEU A 87 8.78 9.03 11.93
N PRO A 88 9.65 8.83 12.93
CA PRO A 88 10.01 9.88 13.88
C PRO A 88 10.80 10.99 13.18
N ALA A 89 10.68 12.21 13.69
CA ALA A 89 11.61 13.28 13.37
C ALA A 89 13.01 12.98 13.93
N ASP A 90 14.05 13.55 13.33
CA ASP A 90 15.44 13.31 13.75
C ASP A 90 15.70 13.70 15.21
N ASP A 91 14.96 14.70 15.72
CA ASP A 91 15.01 15.16 17.10
C ASP A 91 14.07 14.40 18.05
N GLY A 92 13.29 13.45 17.53
CA GLY A 92 12.32 12.66 18.28
C GLY A 92 11.10 13.44 18.79
N SER A 93 10.92 14.70 18.41
CA SER A 93 9.87 15.58 18.95
C SER A 93 8.45 15.19 18.51
N HIS A 94 8.33 14.61 17.32
CA HIS A 94 7.08 14.20 16.71
C HIS A 94 7.32 13.05 15.72
N SER A 95 6.25 12.53 15.15
CA SER A 95 6.31 11.61 14.02
C SER A 95 5.36 12.06 12.92
N LEU A 96 5.71 11.73 11.68
CA LEU A 96 4.87 11.98 10.51
C LEU A 96 4.40 10.67 9.92
N TYR A 97 3.19 10.68 9.38
CA TYR A 97 2.57 9.52 8.77
C TYR A 97 3.43 8.93 7.64
N CYS A 98 3.48 7.60 7.58
CA CYS A 98 3.98 6.86 6.43
C CYS A 98 3.21 5.54 6.24
N ALA A 99 3.27 4.99 5.04
CA ALA A 99 2.91 3.60 4.81
C ALA A 99 4.14 2.73 5.08
N VAL A 100 3.98 1.62 5.80
CA VAL A 100 5.09 0.73 6.19
C VAL A 100 4.89 -0.64 5.57
N ILE A 101 5.83 -1.06 4.71
CA ILE A 101 5.94 -2.44 4.25
C ILE A 101 6.54 -3.25 5.40
N ILE A 102 5.76 -4.18 5.95
CA ILE A 102 6.16 -5.00 7.11
C ILE A 102 6.68 -6.37 6.72
N LYS A 103 6.31 -6.87 5.55
CA LYS A 103 6.83 -8.10 4.94
C LYS A 103 6.50 -8.12 3.46
N GLN A 104 7.14 -9.01 2.73
CA GLN A 104 6.85 -9.29 1.33
C GLN A 104 6.63 -10.80 1.18
N VAL A 105 5.52 -11.19 0.57
CA VAL A 105 5.12 -12.60 0.41
C VAL A 105 5.08 -12.99 -1.05
N ASP A 106 5.46 -14.23 -1.34
CA ASP A 106 5.30 -14.82 -2.66
C ASP A 106 3.87 -15.36 -2.87
N ASP A 107 3.52 -15.64 -4.13
CA ASP A 107 2.19 -16.15 -4.51
C ASP A 107 1.86 -17.50 -3.83
N LYS A 108 2.87 -18.33 -3.56
CA LYS A 108 2.70 -19.63 -2.90
C LYS A 108 2.31 -19.47 -1.43
N THR A 109 2.94 -18.55 -0.73
CA THR A 109 2.66 -18.23 0.67
C THR A 109 1.29 -17.57 0.77
N ARG A 110 1.01 -16.64 -0.14
CA ARG A 110 -0.26 -15.90 -0.16
C ARG A 110 -1.49 -16.77 -0.38
N SER A 111 -1.38 -17.80 -1.21
CA SER A 111 -2.50 -18.74 -1.46
C SER A 111 -2.79 -19.67 -0.28
N LYS A 112 -1.86 -19.81 0.67
CA LYS A 112 -1.98 -20.72 1.83
C LYS A 112 -2.27 -20.01 3.14
N VAL A 113 -1.82 -18.77 3.29
CA VAL A 113 -1.90 -17.99 4.52
C VAL A 113 -3.13 -17.09 4.49
N GLY A 114 -3.95 -17.15 5.54
CA GLY A 114 -5.13 -16.32 5.64
C GLY A 114 -4.78 -14.82 5.72
N LEU A 115 -5.63 -13.96 5.17
CA LEU A 115 -5.40 -12.50 5.19
C LEU A 115 -5.14 -11.95 6.60
N ASN A 116 -5.91 -12.41 7.59
CA ASN A 116 -5.75 -11.99 8.98
C ASN A 116 -4.41 -12.44 9.58
N GLU A 117 -3.86 -13.55 9.11
CA GLU A 117 -2.56 -14.07 9.54
C GLU A 117 -1.43 -13.26 8.90
N LEU A 118 -1.57 -12.88 7.63
CA LEU A 118 -0.65 -11.95 6.97
C LEU A 118 -0.54 -10.61 7.70
N LEU A 119 -1.62 -10.12 8.32
CA LEU A 119 -1.66 -8.82 9.00
C LEU A 119 -1.26 -8.84 10.48
N ARG A 120 -1.18 -10.02 11.14
CA ARG A 120 -0.92 -10.13 12.58
C ARG A 120 0.57 -10.21 12.95
N ASP A 121 1.40 -10.73 12.05
CA ASP A 121 2.87 -10.86 12.21
C ASP A 121 3.63 -9.78 11.41
#